data_AF-A0AAD7KPI1-F1
#
_entry.id   AF-A0AAD7KPI1-F1
#
_cell.length_a   1.000
_cell.length_b   1.000
_cell.length_c   1.000
_cell.angle_alpha   90.00
_cell.angle_beta   90.00
_cell.angle_gamma   90.00
#
_symmetry.space_group_name_H-M   'P 1'
#
loop_
_entity.id
_entity.type
_entity.pdbx_description
1 polymer ?
#
loop_
_entity_poly.entity_id
_entity_poly.type
_entity_poly.pdbx_seq_one_letter_code
_entity_poly.pdbx_strand_id
1 'polypeptide(L)' 'MEHLLIHLPYEAKTGGPVQYRWMYPFERCMHSLEKKVRNKSCVEGSIAEAYIIQEISNFCSLYFGKDVQTK' A
#
# COMPACT_ATOMS: atom_id res chain seq x y z
N MET A 1 2.68 -9.30 37.01
CA MET A 1 2.24 -9.33 35.60
C MET A 1 1.27 -10.50 35.38
N GLU A 2 0.23 -10.63 36.20
CA GLU A 2 -0.61 -11.85 36.23
C GLU A 2 -1.98 -11.65 35.56
N HIS A 3 -2.42 -10.40 35.34
CA HIS A 3 -3.70 -10.08 34.71
C HIS A 3 -3.61 -9.80 33.20
N LEU A 4 -2.41 -9.71 32.64
CA LEU A 4 -2.18 -9.38 31.21
C LEU A 4 -2.90 -10.35 30.26
N LEU A 5 -2.94 -11.65 30.61
CA LEU A 5 -3.59 -12.68 29.79
C LEU A 5 -5.12 -12.57 29.80
N ILE A 6 -5.72 -11.99 30.84
CA ILE A 6 -7.18 -11.83 30.96
C ILE A 6 -7.67 -10.64 30.13
N HIS A 7 -6.86 -9.59 30.04
CA HIS A 7 -7.22 -8.36 29.31
C HIS A 7 -6.92 -8.44 27.81
N LEU A 8 -5.95 -9.26 27.38
CA LEU A 8 -5.57 -9.42 25.98
C LEU A 8 -6.74 -9.77 25.03
N PRO A 9 -7.64 -10.72 25.36
CA PRO A 9 -8.78 -11.04 24.50
C PRO A 9 -9.79 -9.90 24.39
N TYR A 10 -10.00 -9.16 25.49
CA TYR A 10 -10.89 -7.99 25.51
C TYR A 10 -10.30 -6.84 24.69
N GLU A 11 -9.00 -6.57 24.82
CA GLU A 11 -8.27 -5.56 24.04
C GLU A 11 -8.17 -5.92 22.56
N ALA A 12 -8.06 -7.22 22.22
CA ALA A 12 -8.09 -7.68 20.85
C ALA A 12 -9.49 -7.54 20.23
N LYS A 13 -10.54 -7.86 21.00
CA LYS A 13 -11.94 -7.73 20.56
C LYS A 13 -12.36 -6.27 20.38
N THR A 14 -11.94 -5.39 21.29
CA THR A 14 -12.26 -3.94 21.24
C THR A 14 -11.40 -3.19 20.24
N GLY A 15 -10.12 -3.55 20.11
CA GLY A 15 -9.17 -2.87 19.23
C GLY A 15 -9.37 -3.14 17.74
N GLY A 16 -10.20 -4.12 17.35
CA GLY A 16 -10.43 -4.47 15.96
C GLY A 16 -9.17 -5.05 15.27
N PRO A 17 -9.13 -5.07 13.92
CA PRO A 17 -8.02 -5.66 13.19
C PRO A 17 -6.66 -5.05 13.57
N VAL A 18 -5.72 -5.91 14.01
CA VAL A 18 -4.36 -5.53 14.44
C VAL A 18 -3.63 -4.68 13.39
N GLN A 19 -3.92 -4.92 12.11
CA GLN A 19 -3.32 -4.22 10.98
C GLN A 19 -3.45 -2.69 11.07
N TYR A 20 -4.54 -2.14 11.61
CA TYR A 20 -4.70 -0.68 11.72
C TYR A 20 -4.23 -0.09 13.06
N ARG A 21 -3.79 -0.95 13.99
CA ARG A 21 -3.27 -0.53 15.30
C ARG A 21 -1.77 -0.26 15.31
N TRP A 22 -1.06 -0.69 14.27
CA TRP A 22 0.37 -0.46 14.11
C TRP A 22 0.61 0.62 13.05
N MET A 23 1.65 1.43 13.25
CA MET A 23 2.03 2.48 12.30
C MET A 23 2.62 1.92 11.00
N TYR A 24 3.13 0.69 11.05
CA TYR A 24 3.87 0.06 9.96
C TYR A 24 3.20 0.10 8.57
N PRO A 25 1.90 -0.22 8.38
CA PRO A 25 1.27 -0.10 7.06
C PRO A 25 1.20 1.35 6.55
N PHE A 26 1.02 2.33 7.43
CA PHE A 26 1.02 3.75 7.04
C PHE A 26 2.41 4.19 6.61
N GLU A 27 3.44 3.84 7.38
CA GLU A 27 4.85 4.13 7.06
C GLU A 27 5.26 3.49 5.72
N ARG A 28 4.86 2.23 5.49
CA ARG A 28 5.13 1.54 4.22
C ARG A 28 4.43 2.21 3.03
N CYS A 29 3.20 2.67 3.22
CA CYS A 29 2.46 3.41 2.20
C CYS A 29 3.20 4.71 1.86
N MET A 30 3.56 5.50 2.88
CA MET A 30 4.29 6.76 2.72
C MET A 30 5.63 6.56 2.01
N HIS A 31 6.44 5.57 2.43
CA HIS A 31 7.70 5.23 1.75
C HIS A 31 7.51 4.90 0.27
N SER A 32 6.41 4.24 -0.08
CA SER A 32 6.09 3.90 -1.48
C SER A 32 5.70 5.14 -2.29
N LEU A 33 4.98 6.09 -1.67
CA LEU A 33 4.59 7.35 -2.29
C LEU A 33 5.79 8.29 -2.44
N GLU A 34 6.66 8.40 -1.44
CA GLU A 34 7.87 9.21 -1.51
C GLU A 34 8.79 8.78 -2.67
N LYS A 35 8.90 7.48 -2.92
CA LYS A 35 9.63 6.95 -4.09
C LYS A 35 9.05 7.36 -5.44
N LYS A 36 7.75 7.72 -5.49
CA LYS A 36 7.08 8.19 -6.70
C LYS A 36 7.27 9.69 -6.94
N VAL A 37 7.74 10.44 -5.93
CA VAL A 37 7.98 11.89 -6.04
C VAL A 37 9.31 12.14 -6.75
N ARG A 38 9.23 12.43 -8.05
CA ARG A 38 10.35 12.89 -8.88
C ARG A 38 10.50 14.41 -8.86
N ASN A 39 9.39 15.14 -8.77
CA ASN A 39 9.38 16.59 -8.65
C ASN A 39 8.87 17.04 -7.27
N LYS A 40 9.77 17.55 -6.42
CA LYS A 40 9.43 18.04 -5.08
C LYS A 40 8.66 19.37 -5.08
N SER A 41 8.69 20.13 -6.17
CA SER A 41 7.88 21.36 -6.28
C SER A 41 6.40 21.07 -6.57
N CYS A 42 6.08 19.85 -7.03
CA CYS A 42 4.72 19.40 -7.34
C CYS A 42 4.53 17.94 -6.92
N VAL A 43 4.49 17.70 -5.60
CA VAL A 43 4.47 16.36 -5.01
C VAL A 43 3.27 15.53 -5.49
N GLU A 44 2.06 16.06 -5.37
CA GLU A 44 0.82 15.37 -5.73
C GLU A 44 0.78 15.02 -7.23
N GLY A 45 1.14 15.98 -8.09
CA GLY A 45 1.23 15.77 -9.53
C GLY A 45 2.23 14.69 -9.92
N SER A 46 3.40 14.68 -9.27
CA SER A 46 4.42 13.66 -9.50
C SER A 46 3.97 12.26 -9.08
N ILE A 47 3.20 12.14 -7.99
CA ILE A 47 2.64 10.86 -7.55
C ILE A 47 1.58 10.37 -8.52
N ALA A 48 0.66 11.25 -8.95
CA ALA A 48 -0.41 10.92 -9.89
C ALA A 48 0.15 10.45 -11.24
N GLU A 49 1.15 11.16 -11.78
CA GLU A 49 1.84 10.79 -13.02
C GLU A 49 2.48 9.39 -12.91
N ALA A 50 3.25 9.16 -11.84
CA ALA A 50 3.89 7.87 -11.61
C ALA A 50 2.87 6.73 -11.44
N TYR A 51 1.71 7.01 -10.85
CA TYR A 51 0.63 6.04 -10.70
C TYR A 51 0.03 5.65 -12.05
N ILE A 52 -0.28 6.63 -12.91
CA ILE A 52 -0.82 6.40 -14.26
C ILE A 52 0.14 5.54 -15.09
N ILE A 53 1.44 5.87 -15.08
CA ILE A 53 2.46 5.09 -15.79
C ILE A 53 2.51 3.64 -15.28
N GLN A 54 2.44 3.46 -13.96
CA GLN A 54 2.44 2.13 -13.34
C GLN A 54 1.21 1.31 -13.76
N GLU A 55 0.02 1.92 -13.74
CA GLU A 55 -1.21 1.27 -14.21
C GLU A 55 -1.11 0.86 -15.67
N ILE A 56 -0.71 1.77 -16.56
CA ILE A 56 -0.55 1.48 -17.99
C ILE A 56 0.42 0.31 -18.18
N SER A 57 1.56 0.31 -17.49
CA SER A 57 2.53 -0.79 -17.58
C SER A 57 1.95 -2.12 -17.11
N ASN A 58 1.17 -2.12 -16.02
CA ASN A 58 0.51 -3.31 -15.52
C ASN A 58 -0.55 -3.83 -16.51
N PHE A 59 -1.39 -2.94 -17.04
CA PHE A 59 -2.38 -3.30 -18.05
C PHE A 59 -1.73 -3.83 -19.32
N CYS A 60 -0.73 -3.15 -19.85
CA CYS A 60 0.02 -3.61 -21.02
C CYS A 60 0.64 -5.00 -20.78
N SER A 61 1.17 -5.26 -19.59
CA SER A 61 1.75 -6.56 -19.25
C SER A 61 0.68 -7.67 -19.18
N LEU A 62 -0.53 -7.34 -18.73
CA LEU A 62 -1.67 -8.26 -18.68
C LEU A 62 -2.22 -8.58 -20.08
N TYR A 63 -2.39 -7.57 -20.93
CA TYR A 63 -3.05 -7.72 -22.24
C TYR A 63 -2.09 -8.10 -23.37
N PHE A 64 -0.82 -7.70 -23.29
CA PHE A 64 0.22 -8.02 -24.29
C PHE A 64 1.25 -9.02 -23.75
N GLY A 65 0.86 -9.83 -22.74
CA GLY A 65 1.69 -10.90 -22.22
C GLY A 65 2.02 -11.93 -23.31
N LYS A 66 3.19 -12.56 -23.22
CA LYS A 66 3.64 -13.58 -24.20
C LYS A 66 2.68 -14.76 -24.34
N ASP A 67 1.91 -15.02 -23.28
CA ASP A 67 0.92 -16.09 -23.19
C ASP A 67 -0.45 -15.71 -23.78
N VAL A 68 -0.66 -14.43 -24.12
CA VAL A 68 -1.89 -13.94 -24.71
C VAL A 68 -1.80 -14.06 -26.23
N GLN A 69 -2.59 -14.98 -26.81
CA GLN A 69 -2.67 -15.10 -28.27
C GLN A 69 -3.45 -13.93 -28.87
N THR A 70 -2.71 -12.98 -29.45
CA THR A 70 -3.25 -11.93 -30.31
C THR A 70 -3.41 -12.48 -31.73
N LYS A 71 -4.58 -12.22 -32.36
CA LYS A 71 -4.88 -12.64 -33.74
C LYS A 71 -4.01 -11.97 -34.79
#